data_AF-A0A7V2MCU3-F1
#
_entry.id   AF-A0A7V2MCU3-F1
#
_cell.length_a   1.000
_cell.length_b   1.000
_cell.length_c   1.000
_cell.angle_alpha   90.00
_cell.angle_beta   90.00
_cell.angle_gamma   90.00
#
_symmetry.space_group_name_H-M   'P 1'
#
loop_
_entity.id
_entity.type
_entity.pdbx_description
1 polymer ?
#
loop_
_entity_poly.entity_id
_entity_poly.type
_entity_poly.pdbx_seq_one_letter_code
_entity_poly.pdbx_strand_id
1 'polypeptide(L)'
;MKRALILSLAMCSISLGSGPAHPPATAHDPPRHGAPAAEPAGLQDAPAQALSRADEAMQKLLDGNDRFRYDESTFPRLGAARRNETFTDGQKPFAAILGCADSRMPIEAIFDQGVGDLFVVRVAGNVADTDEIGTLEYGVGHLNIPLVVVLGHTKCGAVTAVAEGAKVHGHIGKLVDNIAPAVELVKDRDPDARGPRLVRLATRANVMQSIHDILAKSPDIAAAVKAGKVRVIGGVYDIQTGGVEWLGPHPRQAELISAVKAVEEKAVEDHADDHAAPHAGHGAAHDESTDAHDAHDAHAKPTTRPAKAAARQENWIALGGLLGASTLASGAAIHFLYGRAS
;
A
#
# COMPACT_ATOMS: atom_id res chain seq x y z
N MET A 1 -53.09 -8.63 -52.61
CA MET A 1 -52.15 -7.93 -53.50
C MET A 1 -50.78 -7.88 -52.81
N LYS A 2 -49.83 -8.72 -53.21
CA LYS A 2 -48.45 -8.75 -52.71
C LYS A 2 -47.54 -8.50 -53.92
N ARG A 3 -46.70 -7.46 -53.88
CA ARG A 3 -45.72 -7.15 -54.93
C ARG A 3 -44.45 -7.95 -54.69
N ALA A 4 -44.04 -8.73 -55.67
CA ALA A 4 -42.75 -9.42 -55.70
C ALA A 4 -41.72 -8.50 -56.36
N LEU A 5 -40.53 -8.39 -55.76
CA LEU A 5 -39.36 -7.74 -56.34
C LEU A 5 -38.34 -8.84 -56.67
N ILE A 6 -37.99 -8.94 -57.95
CA ILE A 6 -37.03 -9.90 -58.50
C ILE A 6 -35.61 -9.35 -58.26
N LEU A 7 -34.78 -10.11 -57.53
CA LEU A 7 -33.37 -9.79 -57.31
C LEU A 7 -32.52 -10.60 -58.30
N SER A 8 -31.78 -9.89 -59.15
CA SER A 8 -30.88 -10.46 -60.15
C SER A 8 -29.59 -10.95 -59.48
N LEU A 9 -29.23 -12.22 -59.68
CA LEU A 9 -28.02 -12.85 -59.15
C LEU A 9 -26.91 -12.75 -60.21
N ALA A 10 -25.88 -11.94 -59.96
CA ALA A 10 -24.67 -11.94 -60.77
C ALA A 10 -23.69 -13.01 -60.26
N MET A 11 -23.44 -14.02 -61.09
CA MET A 11 -22.40 -15.03 -60.86
C MET A 11 -21.03 -14.44 -61.17
N CYS A 12 -20.17 -14.36 -60.16
CA CYS A 12 -18.76 -14.01 -60.33
C CYS A 12 -17.92 -15.29 -60.26
N SER A 13 -17.31 -15.67 -61.38
CA SER A 13 -16.42 -16.82 -61.50
C SER A 13 -15.05 -16.46 -60.90
N ILE A 14 -14.62 -17.19 -59.87
CA ILE A 14 -13.28 -17.05 -59.28
C ILE A 14 -12.29 -17.87 -60.13
N SER A 15 -11.38 -17.19 -60.82
CA SER A 15 -10.18 -17.80 -61.39
C SER A 15 -9.10 -17.89 -60.31
N LEU A 16 -8.65 -19.11 -60.01
CA LEU A 16 -7.47 -19.37 -59.16
C LEU A 16 -6.20 -19.10 -59.98
N GLY A 17 -5.66 -17.89 -59.85
CA GLY A 17 -4.34 -17.53 -60.34
C GLY A 17 -3.26 -17.81 -59.29
N SER A 18 -2.26 -18.62 -59.66
CA SER A 18 -1.06 -18.86 -58.86
C SER A 18 -0.21 -17.59 -58.77
N GLY A 19 -0.24 -16.90 -57.63
CA GLY A 19 0.63 -15.75 -57.34
C GLY A 19 2.05 -16.17 -56.92
N PRO A 20 3.05 -15.28 -57.05
CA PRO A 20 4.45 -15.60 -56.75
C PRO A 20 4.69 -15.74 -55.24
N ALA A 21 5.67 -16.57 -54.89
CA ALA A 21 6.07 -16.87 -53.52
C ALA A 21 6.45 -15.60 -52.72
N HIS A 22 5.94 -15.50 -51.49
CA HIS A 22 6.35 -14.46 -50.53
C HIS A 22 7.84 -14.56 -50.20
N PRO A 23 8.58 -13.43 -50.12
CA PRO A 23 9.93 -13.43 -49.58
C PRO A 23 9.90 -13.66 -48.05
N PRO A 24 10.97 -14.21 -47.45
CA PRO A 24 11.05 -14.43 -46.01
C PRO A 24 11.04 -13.09 -45.25
N ALA A 25 10.39 -13.09 -44.08
CA ALA A 25 10.32 -11.95 -43.18
C ALA A 25 11.73 -11.47 -42.81
N THR A 26 12.04 -10.23 -43.18
CA THR A 26 13.24 -9.52 -42.70
C THR A 26 13.06 -9.25 -41.20
N ALA A 27 14.05 -9.64 -40.40
CA ALA A 27 14.15 -9.26 -38.99
C ALA A 27 13.99 -7.73 -38.87
N HIS A 28 13.05 -7.30 -38.03
CA HIS A 28 12.91 -5.89 -37.67
C HIS A 28 14.14 -5.45 -36.88
N ASP A 29 15.02 -4.66 -37.50
CA ASP A 29 16.02 -3.90 -36.75
C ASP A 29 15.29 -2.84 -35.90
N PRO A 30 15.60 -2.71 -34.60
CA PRO A 30 15.02 -1.65 -33.79
C PRO A 30 15.48 -0.28 -34.30
N PRO A 31 14.64 0.76 -34.22
CA PRO A 31 15.02 2.09 -34.68
C PRO A 31 16.22 2.60 -33.87
N ARG A 32 17.29 2.97 -34.58
CA ARG A 32 18.42 3.70 -34.00
C ARG A 32 17.95 5.10 -33.63
N HIS A 33 17.59 5.30 -32.37
CA HIS A 33 17.35 6.64 -31.84
C HIS A 33 18.66 7.42 -31.89
N GLY A 34 18.66 8.54 -32.63
CA GLY A 34 19.73 9.52 -32.58
C GLY A 34 19.93 9.99 -31.14
N ALA A 35 21.18 10.11 -30.72
CA ALA A 35 21.52 10.49 -29.35
C ALA A 35 20.86 11.85 -29.01
N PRO A 36 20.03 11.94 -27.97
CA PRO A 36 19.59 13.24 -27.46
C PRO A 36 20.82 14.00 -26.97
N ALA A 37 20.81 15.32 -27.15
CA ALA A 37 21.83 16.21 -26.63
C ALA A 37 22.01 15.97 -25.13
N ALA A 38 23.25 15.76 -24.71
CA ALA A 38 23.60 15.46 -23.33
C ALA A 38 23.29 16.67 -22.43
N GLU A 39 22.19 16.60 -21.68
CA GLU A 39 22.06 17.32 -20.43
C GLU A 39 23.09 16.79 -19.43
N PRO A 40 23.59 17.60 -18.47
CA PRO A 40 24.68 17.21 -17.59
C PRO A 40 24.29 15.97 -16.76
N ALA A 41 24.90 14.85 -17.12
CA ALA A 41 24.65 13.48 -16.63
C ALA A 41 25.04 13.23 -15.14
N GLY A 42 25.02 14.26 -14.29
CA GLY A 42 25.63 14.19 -12.96
C GLY A 42 24.68 13.85 -11.80
N LEU A 43 23.38 14.16 -11.90
CA LEU A 43 22.46 14.11 -10.75
C LEU A 43 21.27 13.15 -10.93
N GLN A 44 20.84 12.90 -12.17
CA GLN A 44 19.66 12.08 -12.46
C GLN A 44 19.94 10.56 -12.41
N ASP A 45 21.21 10.16 -12.46
CA ASP A 45 21.66 8.76 -12.50
C ASP A 45 22.49 8.34 -11.27
N ALA A 46 22.46 9.14 -10.19
CA ALA A 46 23.11 8.75 -8.95
C ALA A 46 22.45 7.47 -8.36
N PRO A 47 23.24 6.56 -7.75
CA PRO A 47 22.71 5.32 -7.17
C PRO A 47 21.61 5.63 -6.15
N ALA A 48 20.57 4.82 -6.12
CA ALA A 48 19.54 5.00 -5.10
C ALA A 48 20.11 4.73 -3.70
N GLN A 49 19.84 5.65 -2.80
CA GLN A 49 20.19 5.51 -1.40
C GLN A 49 19.08 4.76 -0.69
N ALA A 50 19.43 3.66 -0.02
CA ALA A 50 18.55 3.05 0.96
C ALA A 50 18.38 4.04 2.12
N LEU A 51 17.17 4.53 2.32
CA LEU A 51 16.85 5.36 3.48
C LEU A 51 16.45 4.43 4.62
N SER A 52 17.04 4.64 5.81
CA SER A 52 16.73 3.85 7.01
C SER A 52 15.72 4.53 7.92
N ARG A 53 15.39 5.81 7.67
CA ARG A 53 14.48 6.60 8.51
C ARG A 53 13.20 6.99 7.76
N ALA A 54 12.06 6.73 8.40
CA ALA A 54 10.74 7.03 7.87
C ALA A 54 10.54 8.53 7.55
N ASP A 55 11.18 9.43 8.29
CA ASP A 55 11.08 10.88 8.06
C ASP A 55 11.79 11.33 6.79
N GLU A 56 12.93 10.73 6.46
CA GLU A 56 13.65 11.01 5.21
C GLU A 56 12.89 10.46 4.01
N ALA A 57 12.36 9.25 4.15
CA ALA A 57 11.47 8.65 3.15
C ALA A 57 10.25 9.55 2.90
N MET A 58 9.62 10.05 3.98
CA MET A 58 8.47 10.95 3.88
C MET A 58 8.83 12.27 3.21
N GLN A 59 9.95 12.89 3.59
CA GLN A 59 10.38 14.14 2.98
C GLN A 59 10.59 13.97 1.46
N LYS A 60 11.19 12.83 1.05
CA LYS A 60 11.39 12.53 -0.36
C LYS A 60 10.07 12.38 -1.14
N LEU A 61 9.03 11.79 -0.51
CA LEU A 61 7.68 11.74 -1.10
C LEU A 61 7.04 13.14 -1.17
N LEU A 62 7.19 13.97 -0.13
CA LEU A 62 6.67 15.35 -0.11
C LEU A 62 7.30 16.18 -1.23
N ASP A 63 8.62 16.21 -1.31
CA ASP A 63 9.35 16.97 -2.33
C ASP A 63 8.99 16.49 -3.74
N GLY A 64 8.82 15.18 -3.91
CA GLY A 64 8.41 14.58 -5.16
C GLY A 64 6.99 14.92 -5.59
N ASN A 65 6.06 14.93 -4.64
CA ASN A 65 4.68 15.32 -4.90
C ASN A 65 4.54 16.81 -5.20
N ASP A 66 5.31 17.67 -4.53
CA ASP A 66 5.35 19.09 -4.85
C ASP A 66 5.85 19.30 -6.29
N ARG A 67 6.93 18.62 -6.70
CA ARG A 67 7.39 18.69 -8.10
C ARG A 67 6.31 18.23 -9.09
N PHE A 68 5.66 17.10 -8.83
CA PHE A 68 4.60 16.61 -9.70
C PHE A 68 3.40 17.59 -9.78
N ARG A 69 2.98 18.12 -8.64
CA ARG A 69 1.85 19.05 -8.52
C ARG A 69 2.07 20.35 -9.28
N TYR A 70 3.31 20.84 -9.30
CA TYR A 70 3.67 22.12 -9.93
C TYR A 70 4.25 21.97 -11.34
N ASP A 71 4.19 20.78 -11.94
CA ASP A 71 4.75 20.48 -13.28
C ASP A 71 6.27 20.70 -13.36
N GLU A 72 6.96 20.39 -12.27
CA GLU A 72 8.43 20.47 -12.09
C GLU A 72 9.08 19.08 -11.95
N SER A 73 8.36 18.01 -12.32
CA SER A 73 8.87 16.64 -12.27
C SER A 73 10.15 16.48 -13.09
N THR A 74 11.12 15.80 -12.49
CA THR A 74 12.42 15.53 -13.12
C THR A 74 12.48 14.14 -13.75
N PHE A 75 11.52 13.28 -13.44
CA PHE A 75 11.45 11.87 -13.86
C PHE A 75 12.78 11.14 -13.68
N PRO A 76 13.34 11.16 -12.45
CA PRO A 76 14.71 10.73 -12.24
C PRO A 76 14.85 9.21 -12.42
N ARG A 77 16.04 8.75 -12.82
CA ARG A 77 16.41 7.32 -12.79
C ARG A 77 15.44 6.39 -13.57
N LEU A 78 15.00 6.79 -14.76
CA LEU A 78 14.22 5.93 -15.67
C LEU A 78 15.06 5.29 -16.80
N GLY A 79 16.33 5.68 -16.90
CA GLY A 79 17.27 5.28 -17.97
C GLY A 79 17.78 3.83 -17.87
N ALA A 80 18.53 3.42 -18.90
CA ALA A 80 19.12 2.08 -18.98
C ALA A 80 20.15 1.81 -17.87
N ALA A 81 20.91 2.85 -17.46
CA ALA A 81 21.88 2.75 -16.37
C ALA A 81 21.20 2.31 -15.06
N ARG A 82 20.10 2.97 -14.67
CA ARG A 82 19.32 2.58 -13.50
C ARG A 82 18.78 1.17 -13.60
N ARG A 83 18.20 0.78 -14.75
CA ARG A 83 17.68 -0.59 -14.93
C ARG A 83 18.78 -1.63 -14.76
N ASN A 84 19.97 -1.38 -15.30
CA ASN A 84 21.12 -2.25 -15.14
C ASN A 84 21.57 -2.34 -13.67
N GLU A 85 21.63 -1.22 -12.97
CA GLU A 85 21.92 -1.19 -11.52
C GLU A 85 20.91 -2.05 -10.74
N THR A 86 19.60 -1.84 -10.93
CA THR A 86 18.57 -2.61 -10.22
C THR A 86 18.55 -4.10 -10.59
N PHE A 87 19.02 -4.44 -11.79
CA PHE A 87 19.18 -5.84 -12.22
C PHE A 87 20.38 -6.50 -11.53
N THR A 88 21.51 -5.79 -11.42
CA THR A 88 22.75 -6.33 -10.84
C THR A 88 22.70 -6.36 -9.31
N ASP A 89 22.24 -5.28 -8.68
CA ASP A 89 22.36 -5.05 -7.24
C ASP A 89 21.03 -5.20 -6.48
N GLY A 90 19.94 -5.49 -7.20
CA GLY A 90 18.59 -5.56 -6.66
C GLY A 90 17.93 -4.20 -6.43
N GLN A 91 16.67 -4.23 -6.01
CA GLN A 91 15.90 -3.04 -5.66
C GLN A 91 16.20 -2.56 -4.23
N LYS A 92 16.16 -1.24 -4.01
CA LYS A 92 16.34 -0.61 -2.70
C LYS A 92 15.28 0.48 -2.48
N PRO A 93 13.99 0.11 -2.50
CA PRO A 93 12.91 1.07 -2.34
C PRO A 93 12.96 1.69 -0.94
N PHE A 94 12.71 3.00 -0.84
CA PHE A 94 12.70 3.71 0.44
C PHE A 94 11.31 3.83 1.06
N ALA A 95 10.26 3.55 0.28
CA ALA A 95 8.87 3.52 0.73
C ALA A 95 8.08 2.45 -0.03
N ALA A 96 7.12 1.86 0.67
CA ALA A 96 6.11 0.97 0.09
C ALA A 96 4.78 1.73 0.00
N ILE A 97 4.13 1.67 -1.17
CA ILE A 97 2.87 2.40 -1.40
C ILE A 97 1.79 1.38 -1.77
N LEU A 98 0.75 1.28 -0.93
CA LEU A 98 -0.50 0.62 -1.29
C LEU A 98 -1.45 1.67 -1.87
N GLY A 99 -1.68 1.62 -3.17
CA GLY A 99 -2.53 2.58 -3.88
C GLY A 99 -3.64 1.93 -4.68
N CYS A 100 -4.48 2.78 -5.27
CA CYS A 100 -5.58 2.30 -6.11
C CYS A 100 -5.08 1.85 -7.48
N ALA A 101 -5.74 0.83 -8.06
CA ALA A 101 -5.56 0.43 -9.45
C ALA A 101 -6.09 1.47 -10.47
N ASP A 102 -6.71 2.56 -10.01
CA ASP A 102 -7.18 3.66 -10.87
C ASP A 102 -6.04 4.16 -11.78
N SER A 103 -6.28 4.16 -13.09
CA SER A 103 -5.26 4.48 -14.09
C SER A 103 -4.76 5.92 -14.03
N ARG A 104 -5.47 6.81 -13.32
CA ARG A 104 -5.07 8.20 -13.09
C ARG A 104 -4.12 8.35 -11.90
N MET A 105 -3.70 7.25 -11.27
CA MET A 105 -2.70 7.21 -10.20
C MET A 105 -1.37 6.58 -10.63
N PRO A 106 -0.55 7.28 -11.45
CA PRO A 106 0.81 6.83 -11.73
C PRO A 106 1.70 7.13 -10.51
N ILE A 107 1.72 6.23 -9.52
CA ILE A 107 2.31 6.46 -8.18
C ILE A 107 3.77 6.93 -8.24
N GLU A 108 4.58 6.32 -9.07
CA GLU A 108 5.98 6.70 -9.26
C GLU A 108 6.11 8.12 -9.81
N ALA A 109 5.23 8.53 -10.73
CA ALA A 109 5.19 9.89 -11.25
C ALA A 109 4.63 10.89 -10.21
N ILE A 110 3.58 10.52 -9.48
CA ILE A 110 2.98 11.35 -8.41
C ILE A 110 4.02 11.78 -7.37
N PHE A 111 5.02 10.92 -7.12
CA PHE A 111 6.10 11.19 -6.19
C PHE A 111 7.44 11.47 -6.88
N ASP A 112 7.46 11.64 -8.20
CA ASP A 112 8.66 11.91 -9.01
C ASP A 112 9.85 10.98 -8.68
N GLN A 113 9.60 9.67 -8.73
CA GLN A 113 10.57 8.61 -8.43
C GLN A 113 10.86 7.71 -9.65
N GLY A 114 12.03 7.07 -9.62
CA GLY A 114 12.52 6.21 -10.69
C GLY A 114 12.33 4.73 -10.43
N VAL A 115 12.93 3.92 -11.31
CA VAL A 115 12.84 2.46 -11.24
C VAL A 115 13.49 1.95 -9.94
N GLY A 116 12.75 1.15 -9.17
CA GLY A 116 13.23 0.50 -7.95
C GLY A 116 13.30 1.40 -6.71
N ASP A 117 12.79 2.64 -6.79
CA ASP A 117 12.80 3.59 -5.68
C ASP A 117 11.58 3.47 -4.76
N LEU A 118 10.44 3.03 -5.31
CA LEU A 118 9.21 2.74 -4.58
C LEU A 118 8.82 1.28 -4.77
N PHE A 119 8.27 0.68 -3.72
CA PHE A 119 7.69 -0.65 -3.76
C PHE A 119 6.17 -0.54 -3.80
N VAL A 120 5.56 -0.76 -4.96
CA VAL A 120 4.19 -0.32 -5.22
C VAL A 120 3.24 -1.52 -5.35
N VAL A 121 2.14 -1.48 -4.58
CA VAL A 121 1.01 -2.40 -4.67
C VAL A 121 -0.20 -1.60 -5.16
N ARG A 122 -0.89 -2.07 -6.20
CA ARG A 122 -2.07 -1.40 -6.75
C ARG A 122 -3.24 -2.36 -6.85
N VAL A 123 -4.30 -2.05 -6.11
CA VAL A 123 -5.57 -2.78 -6.12
C VAL A 123 -6.74 -1.81 -6.14
N ALA A 124 -7.86 -2.15 -6.77
CA ALA A 124 -9.02 -1.27 -6.78
C ALA A 124 -9.47 -0.92 -5.34
N GLY A 125 -9.65 0.37 -5.07
CA GLY A 125 -10.00 0.85 -3.74
C GLY A 125 -8.87 0.78 -2.70
N ASN A 126 -7.61 0.55 -3.11
CA ASN A 126 -6.44 0.54 -2.21
C ASN A 126 -6.65 -0.34 -0.95
N VAL A 127 -7.41 -1.43 -1.09
CA VAL A 127 -7.78 -2.33 0.00
C VAL A 127 -6.58 -3.13 0.49
N ALA A 128 -6.63 -3.60 1.73
CA ALA A 128 -5.61 -4.44 2.32
C ALA A 128 -6.18 -5.78 2.77
N ASP A 129 -5.85 -6.84 2.03
CA ASP A 129 -6.16 -8.20 2.41
C ASP A 129 -4.93 -9.10 2.19
N THR A 130 -5.10 -10.41 2.03
CA THR A 130 -4.00 -11.38 1.98
C THR A 130 -2.84 -11.00 1.06
N ASP A 131 -3.10 -10.69 -0.21
CA ASP A 131 -2.03 -10.49 -1.20
C ASP A 131 -1.34 -9.12 -1.02
N GLU A 132 -2.12 -8.08 -0.69
CA GLU A 132 -1.55 -6.75 -0.45
C GLU A 132 -0.72 -6.73 0.83
N ILE A 133 -1.22 -7.34 1.89
CA ILE A 133 -0.53 -7.41 3.18
C ILE A 133 0.74 -8.25 3.07
N GLY A 134 0.67 -9.45 2.47
CA GLY A 134 1.86 -10.28 2.28
C GLY A 134 2.94 -9.59 1.43
N THR A 135 2.52 -8.79 0.45
CA THR A 135 3.45 -7.97 -0.33
C THR A 135 4.09 -6.88 0.53
N LEU A 136 3.31 -6.18 1.36
CA LEU A 136 3.84 -5.19 2.30
C LEU A 136 4.77 -5.80 3.35
N GLU A 137 4.48 -7.00 3.86
CA GLU A 137 5.34 -7.75 4.78
C GLU A 137 6.70 -8.04 4.15
N TYR A 138 6.73 -8.44 2.87
CA TYR A 138 7.98 -8.58 2.13
C TYR A 138 8.75 -7.25 2.04
N GLY A 139 8.06 -6.14 1.73
CA GLY A 139 8.68 -4.82 1.69
C GLY A 139 9.29 -4.41 3.04
N VAL A 140 8.55 -4.59 4.12
CA VAL A 140 8.99 -4.20 5.48
C VAL A 140 10.07 -5.14 6.01
N GLY A 141 9.85 -6.45 5.95
CA GLY A 141 10.71 -7.46 6.58
C GLY A 141 11.94 -7.84 5.75
N HIS A 142 11.80 -7.95 4.42
CA HIS A 142 12.89 -8.37 3.54
C HIS A 142 13.65 -7.18 2.94
N LEU A 143 12.93 -6.18 2.42
CA LEU A 143 13.54 -4.99 1.82
C LEU A 143 13.90 -3.90 2.84
N ASN A 144 13.52 -4.07 4.11
CA ASN A 144 13.79 -3.14 5.21
C ASN A 144 13.23 -1.73 4.95
N ILE A 145 12.06 -1.65 4.31
CA ILE A 145 11.41 -0.38 3.99
C ILE A 145 10.93 0.31 5.28
N PRO A 146 11.36 1.56 5.56
CA PRO A 146 11.00 2.26 6.79
C PRO A 146 9.64 2.98 6.75
N LEU A 147 9.00 3.07 5.58
CA LEU A 147 7.75 3.81 5.39
C LEU A 147 6.76 3.04 4.51
N VAL A 148 5.56 2.81 5.04
CA VAL A 148 4.40 2.33 4.29
C VAL A 148 3.38 3.46 4.17
N VAL A 149 2.90 3.72 2.96
CA VAL A 149 1.85 4.69 2.67
C VAL A 149 0.64 3.98 2.07
N VAL A 150 -0.53 4.15 2.68
CA VAL A 150 -1.81 3.83 2.04
C VAL A 150 -2.33 5.09 1.34
N LEU A 151 -2.38 5.06 0.01
CA LEU A 151 -2.73 6.19 -0.82
C LEU A 151 -4.07 5.98 -1.54
N GLY A 152 -5.13 6.58 -0.97
CA GLY A 152 -6.41 6.70 -1.64
C GLY A 152 -6.41 7.86 -2.64
N HIS A 153 -7.54 8.10 -3.32
CA HIS A 153 -7.66 9.24 -4.22
C HIS A 153 -9.08 9.78 -4.37
N THR A 154 -9.18 11.04 -4.76
CA THR A 154 -10.47 11.68 -5.06
C THR A 154 -11.18 10.98 -6.23
N LYS A 155 -12.52 10.90 -6.15
CA LYS A 155 -13.39 10.24 -7.15
C LYS A 155 -13.01 8.77 -7.44
N CYS A 156 -12.68 8.01 -6.40
CA CYS A 156 -12.42 6.57 -6.51
C CYS A 156 -13.66 5.79 -6.95
N GLY A 157 -13.55 5.08 -8.07
CA GLY A 157 -14.66 4.30 -8.63
C GLY A 157 -15.12 3.16 -7.71
N ALA A 158 -14.18 2.45 -7.08
CA ALA A 158 -14.51 1.36 -6.17
C ALA A 158 -15.27 1.88 -4.94
N VAL A 159 -14.76 2.91 -4.27
CA VAL A 159 -15.44 3.53 -3.11
C VAL A 159 -16.80 4.11 -3.51
N THR A 160 -16.90 4.73 -4.69
CA THR A 160 -18.17 5.25 -5.22
C THR A 160 -19.19 4.14 -5.40
N ALA A 161 -18.80 3.03 -6.02
CA ALA A 161 -19.68 1.88 -6.25
C ALA A 161 -20.24 1.32 -4.93
N VAL A 162 -19.40 1.21 -3.89
CA VAL A 162 -19.85 0.75 -2.57
C VAL A 162 -20.76 1.77 -1.89
N ALA A 163 -20.40 3.06 -1.94
CA ALA A 163 -21.21 4.14 -1.38
C ALA A 163 -22.62 4.23 -2.01
N GLU A 164 -22.73 3.91 -3.29
CA GLU A 164 -23.99 3.91 -4.05
C GLU A 164 -24.76 2.58 -3.98
N GLY A 165 -24.21 1.57 -3.31
CA GLY A 165 -24.84 0.25 -3.20
C GLY A 165 -24.91 -0.49 -4.54
N ALA A 166 -23.89 -0.33 -5.38
CA ALA A 166 -23.81 -1.02 -6.66
C ALA A 166 -23.85 -2.55 -6.47
N LYS A 167 -24.63 -3.23 -7.31
CA LYS A 167 -24.67 -4.70 -7.32
C LYS A 167 -23.35 -5.23 -7.87
N VAL A 168 -22.72 -6.13 -7.13
CA VAL A 168 -21.45 -6.75 -7.51
C VAL A 168 -21.59 -8.26 -7.67
N HIS A 169 -20.75 -8.84 -8.52
CA HIS A 169 -20.73 -10.27 -8.80
C HIS A 169 -19.29 -10.75 -9.01
N GLY A 170 -19.05 -12.05 -8.85
CA GLY A 170 -17.71 -12.64 -8.99
C GLY A 170 -16.74 -12.12 -7.94
N HIS A 171 -15.46 -12.02 -8.30
CA HIS A 171 -14.40 -11.63 -7.37
C HIS A 171 -14.50 -10.18 -6.86
N ILE A 172 -15.26 -9.31 -7.54
CA ILE A 172 -15.48 -7.93 -7.11
C ILE A 172 -16.17 -7.87 -5.75
N GLY A 173 -17.00 -8.86 -5.40
CA GLY A 173 -17.67 -8.92 -4.09
C GLY A 173 -16.68 -8.87 -2.91
N LYS A 174 -15.63 -9.69 -2.96
CA LYS A 174 -14.59 -9.72 -1.91
C LYS A 174 -13.83 -8.39 -1.79
N LEU A 175 -13.64 -7.70 -2.91
CA LEU A 175 -13.02 -6.37 -2.90
C LEU A 175 -13.93 -5.35 -2.23
N VAL A 176 -15.24 -5.40 -2.50
CA VAL A 176 -16.24 -4.55 -1.85
C VAL A 176 -16.32 -4.80 -0.35
N ASP A 177 -16.19 -6.04 0.10
CA ASP A 177 -16.23 -6.39 1.53
C ASP A 177 -15.13 -5.68 2.34
N ASN A 178 -13.97 -5.40 1.73
CA ASN A 178 -12.89 -4.63 2.36
C ASN A 178 -13.16 -3.11 2.42
N ILE A 179 -14.05 -2.59 1.56
CA ILE A 179 -14.39 -1.15 1.49
C ILE A 179 -15.65 -0.82 2.32
N ALA A 180 -16.59 -1.76 2.38
CA ALA A 180 -17.90 -1.56 3.02
C ALA A 180 -17.81 -1.02 4.46
N PRO A 181 -16.91 -1.52 5.34
CA PRO A 181 -16.80 -0.99 6.71
C PRO A 181 -16.54 0.52 6.77
N ALA A 182 -15.73 1.05 5.85
CA ALA A 182 -15.44 2.48 5.79
C ALA A 182 -16.65 3.32 5.37
N VAL A 183 -17.45 2.82 4.42
CA VAL A 183 -18.66 3.48 3.95
C VAL A 183 -19.73 3.49 5.04
N GLU A 184 -19.95 2.35 5.69
CA GLU A 184 -20.94 2.23 6.76
C GLU A 184 -20.55 3.09 7.97
N LEU A 185 -19.26 3.12 8.35
CA LEU A 185 -18.76 4.01 9.40
C LEU A 185 -19.11 5.49 9.14
N VAL A 186 -19.01 5.94 7.89
CA VAL A 186 -19.34 7.31 7.51
C VAL A 186 -20.85 7.54 7.57
N LYS A 187 -21.66 6.60 7.08
CA LYS A 187 -23.14 6.71 7.16
C LYS A 187 -23.64 6.72 8.60
N ASP A 188 -23.02 5.93 9.49
CA ASP A 188 -23.39 5.87 10.91
C ASP A 188 -23.04 7.18 11.63
N ARG A 189 -21.86 7.75 11.36
CA ARG A 189 -21.42 9.00 11.97
C ARG A 189 -22.09 10.23 11.39
N ASP A 190 -22.50 10.15 10.13
CA ASP A 190 -23.11 11.24 9.38
C ASP A 190 -24.25 10.72 8.50
N PRO A 191 -25.44 10.52 9.09
CA PRO A 191 -26.60 9.97 8.38
C PRO A 191 -27.07 10.82 7.21
N ASP A 192 -26.64 12.07 7.08
CA ASP A 192 -26.99 12.98 5.98
C ASP A 192 -25.94 12.99 4.86
N ALA A 193 -24.83 12.29 5.00
CA ALA A 193 -23.81 12.15 3.96
C ALA A 193 -24.39 11.43 2.72
N ARG A 194 -24.44 12.13 1.58
CA ARG A 194 -24.92 11.59 0.30
C ARG A 194 -24.02 12.01 -0.86
N GLY A 195 -24.12 11.27 -1.97
CA GLY A 195 -23.47 11.59 -3.25
C GLY A 195 -21.97 11.91 -3.10
N PRO A 196 -21.46 12.97 -3.75
CA PRO A 196 -20.05 13.32 -3.69
C PRO A 196 -19.49 13.58 -2.28
N ARG A 197 -20.35 14.01 -1.33
CA ARG A 197 -19.95 14.21 0.07
C ARG A 197 -19.69 12.88 0.77
N LEU A 198 -20.59 11.91 0.60
CA LEU A 198 -20.39 10.55 1.11
C LEU A 198 -19.12 9.93 0.54
N VAL A 199 -18.94 9.97 -0.79
CA VAL A 199 -17.75 9.41 -1.44
C VAL A 199 -16.47 10.03 -0.90
N ARG A 200 -16.39 11.36 -0.76
CA ARG A 200 -15.20 12.03 -0.23
C ARG A 200 -14.85 11.60 1.20
N LEU A 201 -15.86 11.50 2.07
CA LEU A 201 -15.68 11.06 3.45
C LEU A 201 -15.30 9.58 3.50
N ALA A 202 -15.98 8.74 2.72
CA ALA A 202 -15.71 7.32 2.59
C ALA A 202 -14.32 7.03 2.03
N THR A 203 -13.79 7.84 1.10
CA THR A 203 -12.42 7.70 0.61
C THR A 203 -11.39 7.87 1.73
N ARG A 204 -11.55 8.89 2.59
CA ARG A 204 -10.66 9.08 3.75
C ARG A 204 -10.81 7.94 4.76
N ALA A 205 -12.05 7.53 5.05
CA ALA A 205 -12.33 6.41 5.93
C ALA A 205 -11.74 5.10 5.39
N ASN A 206 -11.76 4.89 4.07
CA ASN A 206 -11.24 3.70 3.40
C ASN A 206 -9.71 3.62 3.52
N VAL A 207 -9.00 4.74 3.38
CA VAL A 207 -7.56 4.79 3.67
C VAL A 207 -7.28 4.34 5.11
N MET A 208 -8.06 4.83 6.07
CA MET A 208 -7.92 4.43 7.48
C MET A 208 -8.30 2.98 7.71
N GLN A 209 -9.34 2.48 7.02
CA GLN A 209 -9.74 1.07 7.07
C GLN A 209 -8.63 0.16 6.57
N SER A 210 -7.97 0.49 5.45
CA SER A 210 -6.85 -0.33 4.97
C SER A 210 -5.65 -0.29 5.92
N ILE A 211 -5.34 0.85 6.55
CA ILE A 211 -4.30 0.90 7.60
C ILE A 211 -4.71 0.05 8.80
N HIS A 212 -5.98 0.11 9.21
CA HIS A 212 -6.53 -0.74 10.26
C HIS A 212 -6.31 -2.22 9.91
N ASP A 213 -6.67 -2.63 8.69
CA ASP A 213 -6.59 -4.02 8.26
C ASP A 213 -5.13 -4.50 8.18
N ILE A 214 -4.20 -3.67 7.69
CA ILE A 214 -2.76 -3.95 7.74
C ILE A 214 -2.32 -4.24 9.18
N LEU A 215 -2.62 -3.34 10.12
CA LEU A 215 -2.16 -3.47 11.50
C LEU A 215 -2.88 -4.58 12.29
N ALA A 216 -4.12 -4.89 11.93
CA ALA A 216 -4.92 -5.92 12.60
C ALA A 216 -4.65 -7.33 12.07
N LYS A 217 -4.32 -7.46 10.78
CA LYS A 217 -4.12 -8.76 10.12
C LYS A 217 -2.63 -9.14 9.96
N SER A 218 -1.70 -8.19 10.11
CA SER A 218 -0.25 -8.46 10.05
C SER A 218 0.43 -8.23 11.42
N PRO A 219 0.69 -9.29 12.19
CA PRO A 219 1.50 -9.20 13.40
C PRO A 219 2.90 -8.64 13.14
N ASP A 220 3.51 -9.02 12.01
CA ASP A 220 4.87 -8.60 11.65
C ASP A 220 4.97 -7.09 11.43
N ILE A 221 4.05 -6.51 10.65
CA ILE A 221 4.02 -5.05 10.43
C ILE A 221 3.66 -4.34 11.74
N ALA A 222 2.69 -4.83 12.51
CA ALA A 222 2.33 -4.23 13.78
C ALA A 222 3.50 -4.22 14.78
N ALA A 223 4.26 -5.31 14.87
CA ALA A 223 5.46 -5.43 15.69
C ALA A 223 6.56 -4.46 15.21
N ALA A 224 6.76 -4.35 13.90
CA ALA A 224 7.73 -3.41 13.31
C ALA A 224 7.36 -1.94 13.59
N VAL A 225 6.07 -1.59 13.54
CA VAL A 225 5.56 -0.25 13.92
C VAL A 225 5.83 0.02 15.39
N LYS A 226 5.51 -0.94 16.27
CA LYS A 226 5.75 -0.83 17.71
C LYS A 226 7.23 -0.68 18.05
N ALA A 227 8.11 -1.35 17.31
CA ALA A 227 9.56 -1.24 17.44
C ALA A 227 10.14 0.05 16.82
N GLY A 228 9.31 0.89 16.18
CA GLY A 228 9.77 2.10 15.49
C GLY A 228 10.59 1.85 14.22
N LYS A 229 10.56 0.63 13.68
CA LYS A 229 11.30 0.25 12.46
C LYS A 229 10.61 0.70 11.18
N VAL A 230 9.28 0.74 11.20
CA VAL A 230 8.46 1.19 10.07
C VAL A 230 7.39 2.14 10.57
N ARG A 231 7.02 3.13 9.74
CA ARG A 231 5.82 3.95 9.96
C ARG A 231 4.77 3.63 8.90
N VAL A 232 3.51 3.49 9.31
CA VAL A 232 2.37 3.32 8.39
C VAL A 232 1.52 4.58 8.43
N ILE A 233 1.32 5.23 7.28
CA ILE A 233 0.54 6.48 7.18
C ILE A 233 -0.44 6.44 6.00
N GLY A 234 -1.47 7.29 6.09
CA GLY A 234 -2.46 7.46 5.03
C GLY A 234 -2.32 8.79 4.29
N GLY A 235 -2.72 8.79 3.02
CA GLY A 235 -2.89 9.99 2.21
C GLY A 235 -4.05 9.85 1.21
N VAL A 236 -4.55 10.98 0.74
CA VAL A 236 -5.53 11.05 -0.36
C VAL A 236 -4.94 11.92 -1.47
N TYR A 237 -4.64 11.30 -2.60
CA TYR A 237 -4.24 11.98 -3.83
C TYR A 237 -5.43 12.66 -4.50
N ASP A 238 -5.32 13.95 -4.79
CA ASP A 238 -6.30 14.66 -5.57
C ASP A 238 -5.96 14.58 -7.06
N ILE A 239 -6.73 13.78 -7.79
CA ILE A 239 -6.53 13.53 -9.22
C ILE A 239 -6.64 14.80 -10.08
N GLN A 240 -7.24 15.87 -9.57
CA GLN A 240 -7.39 17.12 -10.31
C GLN A 240 -6.18 18.06 -10.11
N THR A 241 -5.67 18.14 -8.88
CA THR A 241 -4.62 19.11 -8.53
C THR A 241 -3.22 18.51 -8.51
N GLY A 242 -3.10 17.18 -8.47
CA GLY A 242 -1.82 16.50 -8.34
C GLY A 242 -1.29 16.42 -6.90
N GLY A 243 -1.92 17.11 -5.94
CA GLY A 243 -1.48 17.14 -4.54
C GLY A 243 -1.96 15.96 -3.71
N VAL A 244 -1.24 15.66 -2.63
CA VAL A 244 -1.64 14.67 -1.60
C VAL A 244 -2.04 15.37 -0.31
N GLU A 245 -3.25 15.07 0.16
CA GLU A 245 -3.66 15.36 1.53
C GLU A 245 -3.20 14.24 2.45
N TRP A 246 -2.27 14.54 3.35
CA TRP A 246 -1.74 13.57 4.30
C TRP A 246 -2.66 13.45 5.52
N LEU A 247 -3.07 12.22 5.82
CA LEU A 247 -3.96 11.90 6.95
C LEU A 247 -3.19 11.44 8.19
N GLY A 248 -1.91 11.06 8.03
CA GLY A 248 -1.08 10.55 9.13
C GLY A 248 -1.36 9.08 9.47
N PRO A 249 -0.91 8.60 10.65
CA PRO A 249 -1.16 7.23 11.11
C PRO A 249 -2.63 7.02 11.47
N HIS A 250 -3.02 5.74 11.65
CA HIS A 250 -4.38 5.43 12.08
C HIS A 250 -4.66 6.02 13.49
N PRO A 251 -5.81 6.69 13.72
CA PRO A 251 -6.11 7.34 15.01
C PRO A 251 -6.09 6.40 16.22
N ARG A 252 -6.36 5.11 16.01
CA ARG A 252 -6.33 4.06 17.04
C ARG A 252 -5.09 3.15 16.95
N GLN A 253 -4.00 3.61 16.31
CA GLN A 253 -2.82 2.78 16.07
C GLN A 253 -2.27 2.14 17.35
N ALA A 254 -2.20 2.90 18.46
CA ALA A 254 -1.71 2.38 19.74
C ALA A 254 -2.53 1.20 20.28
N GLU A 255 -3.86 1.21 20.06
CA GLU A 255 -4.75 0.12 20.45
C GLU A 255 -4.53 -1.11 19.55
N LEU A 256 -4.43 -0.90 18.24
CA LEU A 256 -4.24 -1.96 17.25
C LEU A 256 -2.93 -2.74 17.49
N ILE A 257 -1.81 -2.02 17.67
CA ILE A 257 -0.50 -2.65 17.93
C ILE A 257 -0.42 -3.32 19.32
N SER A 258 -1.25 -2.90 20.27
CA SER A 258 -1.31 -3.52 21.60
C SER A 258 -2.14 -4.80 21.59
N ALA A 259 -3.18 -4.87 20.75
CA ALA A 259 -4.02 -6.05 20.61
C ALA A 259 -3.26 -7.26 20.03
N VAL A 260 -2.31 -7.02 19.10
CA VAL A 260 -1.46 -8.07 18.51
C VAL A 260 -0.62 -8.78 19.59
N LYS A 261 -0.10 -8.03 20.57
CA LYS A 261 0.67 -8.60 21.68
C LYS A 261 -0.15 -9.63 22.48
N ALA A 262 -1.44 -9.39 22.68
CA ALA A 262 -2.31 -10.31 23.41
C ALA A 262 -2.59 -11.60 22.62
N VAL A 263 -2.54 -11.54 21.29
CA VAL A 263 -2.70 -12.72 20.42
C VAL A 263 -1.41 -13.55 20.40
N GLU A 264 -0.23 -12.92 20.34
CA GLU A 264 1.05 -13.63 20.44
C GLU A 264 1.27 -14.27 21.81
N GLU A 265 1.03 -13.53 22.90
CA GLU A 265 1.17 -14.06 24.27
C GLU A 265 0.20 -15.23 24.51
N LYS A 266 -1.03 -15.12 24.01
CA LYS A 266 -2.02 -16.21 24.10
C LYS A 266 -1.67 -17.41 23.22
N ALA A 267 -1.14 -17.21 22.01
CA ALA A 267 -0.70 -18.31 21.16
C ALA A 267 0.51 -19.06 21.77
N VAL A 268 1.39 -18.35 22.46
CA VAL A 268 2.52 -18.97 23.20
C VAL A 268 2.02 -19.74 24.44
N GLU A 269 1.01 -19.24 25.14
CA GLU A 269 0.38 -19.93 26.28
C GLU A 269 -0.39 -21.19 25.83
N ASP A 270 -1.22 -21.11 24.78
CA ASP A 270 -2.00 -22.24 24.25
C ASP A 270 -1.10 -23.36 23.70
N HIS A 271 0.11 -23.04 23.21
CA HIS A 271 1.11 -24.03 22.78
C HIS A 271 1.99 -24.57 23.93
N ALA A 272 2.05 -23.89 25.08
CA ALA A 272 2.78 -24.38 26.26
C ALA A 272 1.99 -25.48 27.01
N ASP A 273 0.66 -25.49 26.89
CA ASP A 273 -0.21 -26.47 27.55
C ASP A 273 -0.33 -27.81 26.79
N ASP A 274 0.08 -27.88 25.51
CA ASP A 274 -0.02 -29.08 24.66
C ASP A 274 1.14 -30.09 24.86
N HIS A 275 2.06 -29.82 25.78
CA HIS A 275 3.16 -30.72 26.14
C HIS A 275 2.98 -31.51 27.45
N ALA A 276 1.77 -31.50 28.03
CA ALA A 276 1.44 -32.28 29.22
C ALA A 276 0.49 -33.45 28.91
N ALA A 277 0.89 -34.36 28.00
CA ALA A 277 0.26 -35.68 27.88
C ALA A 277 1.34 -36.78 27.72
N PRO A 278 1.39 -37.78 28.63
CA PRO A 278 2.41 -38.83 28.56
C PRO A 278 2.05 -39.86 27.48
N HIS A 279 2.97 -40.06 26.53
CA HIS A 279 2.90 -41.17 25.57
C HIS A 279 3.09 -42.51 26.29
N ALA A 280 2.04 -43.33 26.33
CA ALA A 280 2.12 -44.74 26.66
C ALA A 280 2.63 -45.52 25.44
N GLY A 281 3.91 -45.90 25.42
CA GLY A 281 4.50 -46.81 24.44
C GLY A 281 4.53 -48.25 24.94
N HIS A 282 3.84 -49.15 24.25
CA HIS A 282 4.08 -50.60 24.33
C HIS A 282 5.33 -50.95 23.53
N GLY A 283 6.24 -51.71 24.14
CA GLY A 283 7.61 -51.91 23.68
C GLY A 283 7.86 -53.10 22.75
N ALA A 284 9.14 -53.25 22.40
CA ALA A 284 9.81 -54.52 22.17
C ALA A 284 11.33 -54.30 22.31
N ALA A 285 11.99 -55.34 22.84
CA ALA A 285 13.32 -55.37 23.42
C ALA A 285 14.49 -55.19 22.43
N HIS A 286 15.67 -54.81 22.94
CA HIS A 286 16.90 -55.62 22.92
C HIS A 286 17.99 -55.03 23.86
N ASP A 287 18.65 -55.93 24.59
CA ASP A 287 19.91 -55.89 25.37
C ASP A 287 21.05 -55.05 24.72
N GLU A 288 22.10 -54.50 25.35
CA GLU A 288 22.86 -54.82 26.59
C GLU A 288 23.85 -53.66 26.92
N SER A 289 24.33 -53.57 28.18
CA SER A 289 25.58 -52.92 28.68
C SER A 289 25.69 -51.38 28.70
N THR A 290 26.26 -50.65 29.68
CA THR A 290 26.92 -50.87 30.98
C THR A 290 27.12 -49.47 31.62
N ASP A 291 27.10 -49.40 32.96
CA ASP A 291 27.82 -48.50 33.88
C ASP A 291 27.69 -46.96 33.70
N ALA A 292 26.97 -46.27 34.59
CA ALA A 292 27.39 -45.78 35.93
C ALA A 292 27.93 -44.34 35.87
N HIS A 293 27.26 -43.44 36.61
CA HIS A 293 27.82 -42.47 37.58
C HIS A 293 26.90 -41.24 37.73
N ASP A 294 26.38 -41.09 38.96
CA ASP A 294 26.39 -39.91 39.85
C ASP A 294 26.14 -38.51 39.24
N ALA A 295 25.47 -37.54 39.86
CA ALA A 295 24.59 -37.36 41.01
C ALA A 295 24.39 -35.83 41.13
N HIS A 296 23.36 -35.39 41.87
CA HIS A 296 23.22 -34.04 42.49
C HIS A 296 23.04 -32.83 41.54
N ASP A 297 22.31 -31.78 41.86
CA ASP A 297 21.35 -31.46 42.92
C ASP A 297 20.55 -30.23 42.44
N ALA A 298 19.35 -30.09 43.00
CA ALA A 298 18.48 -28.93 42.85
C ALA A 298 19.15 -27.63 43.33
N HIS A 299 18.72 -26.47 42.82
CA HIS A 299 18.36 -25.33 43.67
C HIS A 299 17.55 -24.26 42.94
N ALA A 300 16.62 -23.68 43.71
CA ALA A 300 15.53 -22.82 43.30
C ALA A 300 15.88 -21.31 43.20
N LYS A 301 14.93 -20.58 42.59
CA LYS A 301 14.83 -19.12 42.41
C LYS A 301 14.98 -18.29 43.70
N PRO A 302 15.21 -16.96 43.56
CA PRO A 302 14.12 -15.99 43.84
C PRO A 302 14.10 -14.81 42.84
N THR A 303 12.99 -14.52 42.14
CA THR A 303 11.94 -13.52 42.46
C THR A 303 12.40 -12.18 43.06
N THR A 304 12.33 -11.11 42.29
CA THR A 304 12.07 -9.75 42.80
C THR A 304 11.29 -8.90 41.79
N ARG A 305 10.14 -8.38 42.24
CA ARG A 305 9.31 -7.34 41.63
C ARG A 305 9.66 -5.99 42.28
N PRO A 306 9.64 -4.87 41.54
CA PRO A 306 8.75 -3.74 41.90
C PRO A 306 8.27 -3.01 40.62
N ALA A 307 7.43 -1.98 40.60
CA ALA A 307 6.28 -1.53 41.35
C ALA A 307 5.61 -0.48 40.44
N LYS A 308 4.29 -0.34 40.53
CA LYS A 308 3.49 0.64 39.79
C LYS A 308 3.89 2.08 40.13
N ALA A 309 3.92 2.96 39.14
CA ALA A 309 3.71 4.39 39.32
C ALA A 309 2.71 4.89 38.27
N ALA A 310 1.59 5.42 38.76
CA ALA A 310 0.55 6.07 37.98
C ALA A 310 0.95 7.54 37.75
N ALA A 311 0.76 8.03 36.53
CA ALA A 311 0.64 9.46 36.26
C ALA A 311 -0.43 9.65 35.18
N ARG A 312 -1.35 10.57 35.47
CA ARG A 312 -2.60 10.85 34.78
C ARG A 312 -2.50 12.25 34.18
N GLN A 313 -3.16 12.42 33.02
CA GLN A 313 -3.66 13.68 32.43
C GLN A 313 -2.60 14.57 31.71
N GLU A 314 -2.86 15.22 30.56
CA GLU A 314 -4.10 15.86 30.08
C GLU A 314 -4.27 15.85 28.54
N ASN A 315 -5.54 15.75 28.12
CA ASN A 315 -6.06 15.93 26.76
C ASN A 315 -6.20 17.43 26.44
N TRP A 316 -5.89 17.82 25.21
CA TRP A 316 -6.40 19.07 24.61
C TRP A 316 -7.10 18.78 23.29
N ILE A 317 -8.43 18.88 23.31
CA ILE A 317 -9.31 19.01 22.14
C ILE A 317 -9.68 20.50 22.08
N ALA A 318 -9.31 21.19 21.00
CA ALA A 318 -9.85 22.51 20.70
C ALA A 318 -10.86 22.39 19.55
N LEU A 319 -12.13 22.46 19.93
CA LEU A 319 -13.28 22.69 19.05
C LEU A 319 -13.36 24.20 18.76
N GLY A 320 -13.48 24.58 17.49
CA GLY A 320 -13.77 25.95 17.08
C GLY A 320 -14.82 25.97 15.98
N GLY A 321 -16.08 26.15 16.38
CA GLY A 321 -17.23 26.25 15.49
C GLY A 321 -17.50 27.68 14.97
N LEU A 322 -18.25 27.69 13.87
CA LEU A 322 -18.83 28.77 13.08
C LEU A 322 -19.22 30.09 13.78
N LEU A 323 -19.09 31.19 13.02
CA LEU A 323 -20.15 32.16 12.76
C LEU A 323 -19.94 32.78 11.36
N GLY A 324 -20.98 32.76 10.53
CA GLY A 324 -20.95 33.23 9.15
C GLY A 324 -21.29 34.71 8.98
N ALA A 325 -20.90 35.26 7.83
CA ALA A 325 -21.60 36.33 7.14
C ALA A 325 -21.22 36.33 5.66
N SER A 326 -22.19 36.74 4.86
CA SER A 326 -22.35 36.57 3.42
C SER A 326 -21.51 37.51 2.53
N THR A 327 -21.34 37.06 1.28
CA THR A 327 -21.17 37.83 0.02
C THR A 327 -19.93 38.73 -0.13
N LEU A 328 -18.95 38.30 -0.94
CA LEU A 328 -18.61 38.87 -2.25
C LEU A 328 -17.31 38.25 -2.79
N ALA A 329 -17.22 38.17 -4.10
CA ALA A 329 -16.14 37.57 -4.87
C ALA A 329 -14.76 38.19 -4.58
N SER A 330 -13.75 37.33 -4.41
CA SER A 330 -12.38 37.50 -4.93
C SER A 330 -11.56 36.24 -4.64
N GLY A 331 -10.81 35.78 -5.62
CA GLY A 331 -9.89 34.65 -5.47
C GLY A 331 -8.84 34.95 -4.42
N ALA A 332 -8.72 34.07 -3.44
CA ALA A 332 -7.63 34.06 -2.48
C ALA A 332 -6.93 32.70 -2.57
N ALA A 333 -5.70 32.72 -3.08
CA ALA A 333 -4.76 31.63 -3.00
C ALA A 333 -4.43 31.37 -1.51
N ILE A 334 -4.64 30.13 -1.06
CA ILE A 334 -4.24 29.69 0.28
C ILE A 334 -2.76 29.32 0.19
N HIS A 335 -1.88 30.23 0.62
CA HIS A 335 -0.48 29.91 0.91
C HIS A 335 -0.41 29.14 2.24
N PHE A 336 0.03 27.89 2.20
CA PHE A 336 0.52 27.19 3.38
C PHE A 336 2.00 27.51 3.56
N LEU A 337 2.31 28.32 4.57
CA LEU A 337 3.67 28.58 5.04
C LEU A 337 4.07 27.47 6.01
N TYR A 338 5.01 26.60 5.61
CA TYR A 338 5.75 25.75 6.53
C TYR A 338 6.89 26.57 7.14
N GLY A 339 6.82 26.79 8.45
CA GLY A 339 7.90 27.40 9.23
C GLY A 339 9.06 26.41 9.43
N ARG A 340 10.24 26.78 8.94
CA ARG A 340 11.51 26.11 9.21
C ARG A 340 12.05 26.67 10.53
N ALA A 341 12.19 25.82 11.55
CA ALA A 341 12.91 26.19 12.77
C ALA A 341 14.42 26.11 12.51
N SER A 342 15.13 27.13 13.02
CA SER A 342 16.58 27.36 12.93
C SER A 342 17.44 26.24 13.50
#